data_AF-A0AAJ0MBY2-F1
#
_entry.id   AF-A0AAJ0MBY2-F1
#
_cell.length_a   1.000
_cell.length_b   1.000
_cell.length_c   1.000
_cell.angle_alpha   90.00
_cell.angle_beta   90.00
_cell.angle_gamma   90.00
#
_symmetry.space_group_name_H-M   'P 1'
#
loop_
_entity.id
_entity.type
_entity.pdbx_description
1 polymer ?
#
loop_
_entity_poly.entity_id
_entity_poly.type
_entity_poly.pdbx_seq_one_letter_code
_entity_poly.pdbx_strand_id
1 'polypeptide(L)'
;MGEVHGVTVDFIRQGKAAGRTKLVFDLQDNGGGQIPSLAMLYFHLFPGHTLPLQSRLRAHPQLAWLLHQTNTTTRLPWLLNICQTLSSTPWPSPQAFYGPASGNLTSPSFLSETAYFPSSLLPYTLPWPTPPFLLLTSGSCTSACALLVSALTHTHGIRTLALGGCPLHAPMQAVGRTKGGPAADFASFPALDRGTAPMRIRGGVGMHFNLANVAPRGG
;
A
#
# COMPACT_ATOMS: atom_id res chain seq x y z
N MET A 1 -8.20 -13.21 4.41
CA MET A 1 -8.97 -11.93 4.44
C MET A 1 -10.12 -11.98 5.44
N GLY A 2 -10.97 -13.01 5.45
CA GLY A 2 -12.08 -13.11 6.43
C GLY A 2 -11.63 -12.99 7.90
N GLU A 3 -10.45 -13.51 8.25
CA GLU A 3 -9.90 -13.43 9.60
C GLU A 3 -9.63 -11.98 10.06
N VAL A 4 -8.89 -11.18 9.28
CA VAL A 4 -8.58 -9.79 9.66
C VAL A 4 -9.83 -8.93 9.69
N HIS A 5 -10.81 -9.18 8.80
CA HIS A 5 -12.15 -8.58 8.90
C HIS A 5 -12.79 -8.89 10.26
N GLY A 6 -12.92 -10.18 10.59
CA GLY A 6 -13.53 -10.64 11.84
C GLY A 6 -12.86 -10.05 13.07
N VAL A 7 -11.53 -10.15 13.17
CA VAL A 7 -10.75 -9.62 14.30
C VAL A 7 -10.93 -8.11 14.45
N THR A 8 -10.88 -7.35 13.33
CA THR A 8 -11.04 -5.89 13.36
C THR A 8 -12.44 -5.51 13.85
N VAL A 9 -13.47 -6.13 13.28
CA VAL A 9 -14.87 -5.85 13.63
C VAL A 9 -15.17 -6.23 15.08
N ASP A 10 -14.70 -7.39 15.53
CA ASP A 10 -14.95 -7.88 16.88
C ASP A 10 -14.22 -7.03 17.91
N PHE A 11 -12.97 -6.65 17.66
CA PHE A 11 -12.22 -5.75 18.54
C PHE A 11 -12.92 -4.40 18.70
N ILE A 12 -13.38 -3.80 17.59
CA ILE A 12 -14.11 -2.53 17.60
C ILE A 12 -15.43 -2.67 18.37
N ARG A 13 -16.20 -3.74 18.13
CA ARG A 13 -17.48 -4.00 18.81
C ARG A 13 -17.27 -4.19 20.31
N GLN A 14 -16.29 -4.99 20.71
CA GLN A 14 -15.96 -5.26 22.11
C GLN A 14 -15.48 -3.99 22.81
N GLY A 15 -14.61 -3.19 22.17
CA GLY A 15 -14.16 -1.91 22.70
C GLY A 15 -15.34 -0.96 22.98
N LYS A 16 -16.28 -0.87 22.04
CA LYS A 16 -17.50 -0.07 22.23
C LYS A 16 -18.36 -0.61 23.38
N ALA A 17 -18.61 -1.92 23.42
CA ALA A 17 -19.39 -2.55 24.49
C ALA A 17 -18.77 -2.36 25.88
N ALA A 18 -17.44 -2.34 25.96
CA ALA A 18 -16.69 -2.05 27.19
C ALA A 18 -16.59 -0.55 27.53
N GLY A 19 -17.34 0.32 26.85
CA GLY A 19 -17.36 1.76 27.12
C GLY A 19 -16.06 2.49 26.72
N ARG A 20 -15.23 1.90 25.85
CA ARG A 20 -13.99 2.55 25.39
C ARG A 20 -14.32 3.73 24.48
N THR A 21 -13.61 4.82 24.72
CA THR A 21 -13.76 6.08 23.99
C THR A 21 -12.60 6.36 23.05
N LYS A 22 -11.50 5.58 23.13
CA LYS A 22 -10.28 5.73 22.33
C LYS A 22 -9.73 4.38 21.90
N LEU A 23 -9.03 4.40 20.76
CA LEU A 23 -8.32 3.25 20.22
C LEU A 23 -6.82 3.58 20.09
N VAL A 24 -5.98 2.72 20.63
CA VAL A 24 -4.53 2.80 20.49
C VAL A 24 -4.11 1.67 19.56
N PHE A 25 -3.45 2.01 18.46
CA PHE A 25 -2.82 1.04 17.58
C PHE A 25 -1.37 0.89 17.99
N ASP A 26 -1.07 -0.20 18.67
CA ASP A 26 0.31 -0.58 18.96
C ASP A 26 0.93 -1.21 17.72
N LEU A 27 1.88 -0.48 17.13
CA LEU A 27 2.66 -0.85 15.96
C LEU A 27 4.15 -0.93 16.29
N GLN A 28 4.50 -1.00 17.58
CA GLN A 28 5.88 -1.27 17.99
C GLN A 28 6.33 -2.61 17.43
N ASP A 29 7.52 -2.64 16.84
CA ASP A 29 8.16 -3.85 16.29
C ASP A 29 7.33 -4.62 15.25
N ASN A 30 6.39 -3.93 14.60
CA ASN A 30 5.62 -4.48 13.50
C ASN A 30 6.42 -4.42 12.18
N GLY A 31 6.89 -5.59 11.74
CA GLY A 31 7.64 -5.81 10.51
C GLY A 31 6.88 -5.52 9.20
N GLY A 32 5.59 -5.22 9.27
CA GLY A 32 4.68 -5.16 8.13
C GLY A 32 4.00 -6.50 7.87
N GLY A 33 3.77 -6.82 6.59
CA GLY A 33 3.02 -8.00 6.21
C GLY A 33 2.28 -7.79 4.90
N GLN A 34 1.09 -8.39 4.79
CA GLN A 34 0.27 -8.33 3.59
C GLN A 34 -0.41 -6.96 3.45
N ILE A 35 -0.16 -6.25 2.35
CA ILE A 35 -0.81 -4.96 2.03
C ILE A 35 -2.34 -5.08 2.03
N PRO A 36 -2.96 -6.17 1.54
CA PRO A 36 -4.40 -6.30 1.63
C PRO A 36 -4.94 -6.35 3.09
N SER A 37 -4.19 -6.91 4.04
CA SER A 37 -4.62 -6.88 5.45
C SER A 37 -4.66 -5.46 6.00
N LEU A 38 -3.67 -4.64 5.63
CA LEU A 38 -3.64 -3.21 5.93
C LEU A 38 -4.81 -2.47 5.28
N ALA A 39 -5.06 -2.72 3.99
CA ALA A 39 -6.10 -2.02 3.26
C ALA A 39 -7.49 -2.35 3.82
N MET A 40 -7.73 -3.60 4.19
CA MET A 40 -8.94 -3.99 4.89
C MET A 40 -9.10 -3.27 6.23
N LEU A 41 -8.06 -3.26 7.08
CA LEU A 41 -8.11 -2.48 8.33
C LEU A 41 -8.44 -1.02 8.04
N TYR A 42 -7.75 -0.39 7.09
CA TYR A 42 -7.99 1.00 6.70
C TYR A 42 -9.44 1.24 6.27
N PHE A 43 -10.01 0.40 5.41
CA PHE A 43 -11.40 0.58 4.94
C PHE A 43 -12.44 0.35 6.05
N HIS A 44 -12.14 -0.47 7.06
CA HIS A 44 -13.01 -0.59 8.24
C HIS A 44 -12.95 0.65 9.13
N LEU A 45 -11.79 1.32 9.21
CA LEU A 45 -11.63 2.54 9.99
C LEU A 45 -12.13 3.79 9.23
N PHE A 46 -12.09 3.77 7.89
CA PHE A 46 -12.52 4.88 7.03
C PHE A 46 -13.37 4.39 5.86
N PRO A 47 -14.61 3.97 6.13
CA PRO A 47 -15.51 3.47 5.10
C PRO A 47 -15.73 4.51 4.01
N GLY A 48 -15.62 4.12 2.74
CA GLY A 48 -15.81 5.00 1.58
C GLY A 48 -14.61 5.90 1.23
N HIS A 49 -13.54 5.90 2.03
CA HIS A 49 -12.31 6.61 1.69
C HIS A 49 -11.40 5.77 0.79
N THR A 50 -10.68 6.44 -0.11
CA THR A 50 -9.58 5.82 -0.88
C THR A 50 -8.35 5.68 0.01
N LEU A 51 -7.65 4.55 -0.11
CA LEU A 51 -6.33 4.35 0.50
C LEU A 51 -5.25 4.90 -0.47
N PRO A 52 -4.52 5.98 -0.12
CA PRO A 52 -3.65 6.66 -1.06
C PRO A 52 -2.25 6.04 -1.13
N LEU A 53 -2.16 4.80 -1.63
CA LEU A 53 -0.87 4.15 -1.91
C LEU A 53 -0.36 4.59 -3.27
N GLN A 54 0.48 5.63 -3.33
CA GLN A 54 1.12 6.00 -4.59
C GLN A 54 2.35 5.14 -4.86
N SER A 55 2.58 4.84 -6.13
CA SER A 55 3.66 3.97 -6.59
C SER A 55 4.29 4.51 -7.87
N ARG A 56 5.60 4.30 -7.98
CA ARG A 56 6.36 4.43 -9.23
C ARG A 56 7.36 3.30 -9.32
N LEU A 57 7.55 2.78 -10.52
CA LEU A 57 8.62 1.80 -10.80
C LEU A 57 9.77 2.52 -11.47
N ARG A 58 10.97 1.98 -11.33
CA ARG A 58 12.10 2.42 -12.14
C ARG A 58 11.81 2.07 -13.61
N ALA A 59 11.88 3.06 -14.48
CA ALA A 59 11.86 2.85 -15.92
C ALA A 59 13.22 2.28 -16.33
N HIS A 60 13.22 1.09 -16.92
CA HIS A 60 14.42 0.43 -17.46
C HIS A 60 14.03 -0.49 -18.63
N PRO A 61 14.98 -0.86 -19.51
CA PRO A 61 14.68 -1.64 -20.72
C PRO A 61 13.94 -2.95 -20.47
N GLN A 62 14.22 -3.68 -19.39
CA GLN A 62 13.52 -4.93 -19.05
C GLN A 62 12.05 -4.67 -18.64
N LEU A 63 11.73 -3.55 -17.99
CA LEU A 63 10.34 -3.18 -17.69
C LEU A 63 9.61 -2.81 -19.00
N ALA A 64 10.24 -2.04 -19.88
CA ALA A 64 9.67 -1.72 -21.19
C ALA A 64 9.40 -3.00 -22.00
N TRP A 65 10.38 -3.90 -22.08
CA TRP A 65 10.24 -5.22 -22.70
C TRP A 65 9.07 -5.99 -22.10
N LEU A 66 8.99 -6.09 -20.77
CA LEU A 66 7.92 -6.80 -20.07
C LEU A 66 6.52 -6.27 -20.43
N LEU A 67 6.37 -4.94 -20.54
CA LEU A 67 5.12 -4.29 -20.94
C LEU A 67 4.75 -4.53 -22.42
N HIS A 68 5.74 -4.85 -23.27
CA HIS A 68 5.54 -5.21 -24.67
C HIS A 68 5.23 -6.70 -24.89
N GLN A 69 5.39 -7.55 -23.87
CA GLN A 69 5.12 -8.99 -23.97
C GLN A 69 3.62 -9.32 -24.02
N THR A 70 2.74 -8.33 -23.91
CA THR A 70 1.29 -8.55 -23.84
C THR A 70 0.61 -8.10 -25.12
N ASN A 71 -0.34 -8.93 -25.59
CA ASN A 71 -1.27 -8.55 -26.66
C ASN A 71 -2.41 -7.65 -26.14
N THR A 72 -2.31 -7.13 -24.91
CA THR A 72 -3.36 -6.32 -24.30
C THR A 72 -3.15 -4.85 -24.61
N THR A 73 -3.98 -4.29 -25.47
CA THR A 73 -3.94 -2.86 -25.81
C THR A 73 -4.61 -1.97 -24.76
N THR A 74 -5.39 -2.54 -23.83
CA THR A 74 -6.33 -1.76 -22.98
C THR A 74 -6.15 -1.92 -21.47
N ARG A 75 -5.23 -2.75 -20.97
CA ARG A 75 -4.91 -2.89 -19.53
C ARG A 75 -3.47 -3.35 -19.28
N LEU A 76 -2.95 -3.01 -18.11
CA LEU A 76 -1.71 -3.55 -17.59
C LEU A 76 -1.88 -5.04 -17.23
N PRO A 77 -0.88 -5.88 -17.54
CA PRO A 77 -0.96 -7.31 -17.25
C PRO A 77 -0.57 -7.66 -15.82
N TRP A 78 -0.95 -8.87 -15.40
CA TRP A 78 -0.48 -9.51 -14.17
C TRP A 78 -0.64 -8.60 -12.94
N LEU A 79 0.34 -8.64 -12.04
CA LEU A 79 0.49 -7.76 -10.87
C LEU A 79 0.34 -6.26 -11.21
N LEU A 80 0.74 -5.80 -12.40
CA LEU A 80 0.70 -4.38 -12.76
C LEU A 80 -0.73 -3.85 -12.94
N ASN A 81 -1.74 -4.73 -13.09
CA ASN A 81 -3.15 -4.33 -13.19
C ASN A 81 -3.66 -3.58 -11.95
N ILE A 82 -3.01 -3.71 -10.80
CA ILE A 82 -3.36 -2.94 -9.59
C ILE A 82 -2.92 -1.48 -9.68
N CYS A 83 -1.99 -1.15 -10.60
CA CYS A 83 -1.61 0.23 -10.85
C CYS A 83 -2.70 0.94 -11.65
N GLN A 84 -3.20 2.02 -11.08
CA GLN A 84 -4.19 2.91 -11.69
C GLN A 84 -3.61 4.31 -11.86
N THR A 85 -4.23 5.11 -12.73
CA THR A 85 -3.92 6.53 -12.84
C THR A 85 -4.18 7.24 -11.51
N LEU A 86 -3.69 8.48 -11.36
CA LEU A 86 -4.02 9.31 -10.19
C LEU A 86 -5.51 9.66 -10.09
N SER A 87 -6.30 9.40 -11.14
CA SER A 87 -7.76 9.53 -11.11
C SER A 87 -8.47 8.22 -10.76
N SER A 88 -7.73 7.20 -10.27
CA SER A 88 -8.25 5.87 -9.93
C SER A 88 -8.91 5.13 -11.12
N THR A 89 -8.41 5.38 -12.34
CA THR A 89 -8.87 4.68 -13.55
C THR A 89 -7.78 3.73 -14.07
N PRO A 90 -8.14 2.65 -14.79
CA PRO A 90 -7.15 1.82 -15.48
C PRO A 90 -6.30 2.64 -16.46
N TRP A 91 -5.03 2.25 -16.63
CA TRP A 91 -4.17 2.87 -17.64
C TRP A 91 -4.66 2.53 -19.05
N PRO A 92 -4.69 3.52 -19.98
CA PRO A 92 -5.20 3.31 -21.34
C PRO A 92 -4.29 2.42 -22.19
N SER A 93 -2.99 2.36 -21.87
CA SER A 93 -2.03 1.45 -22.48
C SER A 93 -0.82 1.20 -21.57
N PRO A 94 -0.07 0.10 -21.77
CA PRO A 94 1.20 -0.13 -21.08
C PRO A 94 2.21 1.02 -21.29
N GLN A 95 2.22 1.65 -22.48
CA GLN A 95 3.09 2.78 -22.79
C GLN A 95 2.70 4.04 -22.02
N ALA A 96 1.42 4.30 -21.80
CA ALA A 96 0.96 5.42 -20.98
C ALA A 96 1.38 5.27 -19.51
N PHE A 97 1.33 4.05 -18.98
CA PHE A 97 1.84 3.73 -17.65
C PHE A 97 3.37 3.90 -17.56
N TYR A 98 4.11 3.37 -18.54
CA TYR A 98 5.56 3.58 -18.62
C TYR A 98 5.89 5.08 -18.69
N GLY A 99 5.04 5.85 -19.38
CA GLY A 99 5.13 7.29 -19.57
C GLY A 99 6.24 7.68 -20.56
N PRO A 100 6.40 8.97 -20.89
CA PRO A 100 7.75 9.48 -21.12
C PRO A 100 8.49 9.32 -19.78
N ALA A 101 9.59 8.57 -19.75
CA ALA A 101 10.32 8.25 -18.52
C ALA A 101 10.98 9.51 -17.90
N SER A 102 10.17 10.38 -17.30
CA SER A 102 10.62 11.60 -16.63
C SER A 102 11.46 11.22 -15.40
N GLY A 103 12.78 11.33 -15.54
CA GLY A 103 13.73 11.01 -14.48
C GLY A 103 13.85 9.53 -14.13
N ASN A 104 13.79 8.62 -15.13
CA ASN A 104 13.97 7.17 -14.97
C ASN A 104 12.90 6.46 -14.12
N LEU A 105 11.69 7.03 -14.00
CA LEU A 105 10.57 6.44 -13.28
C LEU A 105 9.33 6.40 -14.19
N THR A 106 8.45 5.42 -13.96
CA THR A 106 7.14 5.34 -14.62
C THR A 106 6.25 6.52 -14.24
N SER A 107 5.14 6.68 -14.97
CA SER A 107 4.08 7.61 -14.59
C SER A 107 3.58 7.31 -13.16
N PRO A 108 3.35 8.34 -12.32
CA PRO A 108 2.79 8.15 -10.98
C PRO A 108 1.47 7.38 -11.02
N SER A 109 1.35 6.36 -10.18
CA SER A 109 0.17 5.50 -10.10
C SER A 109 -0.37 5.42 -8.68
N PHE A 110 -1.66 5.17 -8.51
CA PHE A 110 -2.19 4.60 -7.26
C PHE A 110 -2.19 3.09 -7.34
N LEU A 111 -1.94 2.40 -6.23
CA LEU A 111 -2.21 0.98 -6.09
C LEU A 111 -3.64 0.79 -5.58
N SER A 112 -4.46 0.12 -6.42
CA SER A 112 -5.83 -0.21 -6.09
C SER A 112 -5.90 -1.52 -5.32
N GLU A 113 -6.08 -1.41 -4.00
CA GLU A 113 -6.26 -2.58 -3.13
C GLU A 113 -7.71 -3.08 -3.11
N THR A 114 -8.68 -2.27 -3.54
CA THR A 114 -10.11 -2.66 -3.57
C THR A 114 -10.36 -3.86 -4.48
N ALA A 115 -9.52 -4.08 -5.49
CA ALA A 115 -9.58 -5.25 -6.36
C ALA A 115 -9.39 -6.59 -5.62
N TYR A 116 -8.80 -6.59 -4.42
CA TYR A 116 -8.57 -7.79 -3.61
C TYR A 116 -9.71 -8.12 -2.64
N PHE A 117 -10.71 -7.25 -2.50
CA PHE A 117 -11.80 -7.45 -1.55
C PHE A 117 -13.13 -7.65 -2.28
N PRO A 118 -13.89 -8.71 -1.95
CA PRO A 118 -15.27 -8.77 -2.37
C PRO A 118 -16.04 -7.59 -1.73
N SER A 119 -16.97 -7.01 -2.49
CA SER A 119 -17.78 -5.86 -2.06
C SER A 119 -18.54 -6.10 -0.76
N SER A 120 -18.79 -7.36 -0.38
CA SER A 120 -19.44 -7.76 0.87
C SER A 120 -18.62 -7.51 2.14
N LEU A 121 -17.30 -7.31 2.05
CA LEU A 121 -16.41 -7.13 3.21
C LEU A 121 -16.07 -5.66 3.54
N LEU A 122 -16.55 -4.71 2.74
CA LEU A 122 -16.16 -3.29 2.83
C LEU A 122 -17.17 -2.36 3.54
N PRO A 123 -18.49 -2.63 3.62
CA PRO A 123 -19.37 -1.80 4.42
C PRO A 123 -19.30 -2.22 5.90
N TYR A 124 -18.47 -1.54 6.68
CA TYR A 124 -18.50 -1.59 8.14
C TYR A 124 -18.64 -0.18 8.71
N THR A 125 -19.64 0.07 9.54
CA THR A 125 -19.81 1.38 10.18
C THR A 125 -19.10 1.40 11.52
N LEU A 126 -18.15 2.33 11.69
CA LEU A 126 -17.52 2.55 13.00
C LEU A 126 -18.55 3.02 14.04
N PRO A 127 -18.47 2.52 15.29
CA PRO A 127 -19.36 2.94 16.36
C PRO A 127 -18.96 4.28 17.01
N TRP A 128 -17.95 4.98 16.48
CA TRP A 128 -17.51 6.30 16.91
C TRP A 128 -17.64 7.30 15.75
N PRO A 129 -18.14 8.53 15.99
CA PRO A 129 -18.38 9.53 14.94
C PRO A 129 -17.10 10.10 14.34
N THR A 130 -16.05 10.23 15.15
CA THR A 130 -14.68 10.43 14.72
C THR A 130 -13.81 9.53 15.58
N PRO A 131 -12.94 8.73 15.00
CA PRO A 131 -12.13 7.86 15.82
C PRO A 131 -10.96 8.63 16.45
N PRO A 132 -10.86 8.71 17.79
CA PRO A 132 -9.71 9.30 18.44
C PRO A 132 -8.61 8.24 18.52
N PHE A 133 -7.90 8.10 17.40
CA PHE A 133 -6.78 7.18 17.23
C PHE A 133 -5.48 7.78 17.78
N LEU A 134 -4.69 6.94 18.43
CA LEU A 134 -3.28 7.17 18.68
C LEU A 134 -2.49 6.01 18.08
N LEU A 135 -1.45 6.30 17.32
CA LEU A 135 -0.53 5.28 16.82
C LEU A 135 0.67 5.22 17.76
N LEU A 136 0.89 4.09 18.39
CA LEU A 136 2.08 3.84 19.18
C LEU A 136 3.12 3.13 18.30
N THR A 137 4.34 3.63 18.24
CA THR A 137 5.39 3.13 17.35
C THR A 137 6.75 3.09 18.06
N SER A 138 7.67 2.24 17.59
CA SER A 138 9.05 2.16 18.09
C SER A 138 10.09 2.51 17.02
N GLY A 139 9.68 3.15 15.92
CA GLY A 139 10.56 3.47 14.78
C GLY A 139 10.98 2.25 13.95
N SER A 140 10.73 1.03 14.40
CA SER A 140 11.03 -0.21 13.67
C SER A 140 9.92 -0.63 12.68
N CYS A 141 8.76 0.03 12.71
CA CYS A 141 7.66 -0.17 11.79
C CYS A 141 8.14 -0.07 10.34
N THR A 142 7.91 -1.12 9.54
CA THR A 142 8.48 -1.26 8.18
C THR A 142 7.49 -1.90 7.21
N SER A 143 7.79 -1.85 5.92
CA SER A 143 6.97 -2.46 4.87
C SER A 143 5.51 -1.95 4.92
N ALA A 144 4.52 -2.84 4.93
CA ALA A 144 3.12 -2.48 5.06
C ALA A 144 2.83 -1.64 6.31
N CYS A 145 3.48 -1.90 7.45
CA CYS A 145 3.26 -1.11 8.66
C CYS A 145 3.57 0.38 8.41
N ALA A 146 4.69 0.67 7.75
CA ALA A 146 5.10 2.04 7.42
C ALA A 146 4.10 2.73 6.47
N LEU A 147 3.44 1.98 5.58
CA LEU A 147 2.36 2.50 4.73
C LEU A 147 1.13 2.85 5.55
N LEU A 148 0.75 2.01 6.52
CA LEU A 148 -0.42 2.22 7.37
C LEU A 148 -0.22 3.48 8.21
N VAL A 149 0.90 3.57 8.92
CA VAL A 149 1.24 4.76 9.72
C VAL A 149 1.17 6.00 8.85
N SER A 150 1.78 5.96 7.67
CA SER A 150 1.80 7.12 6.78
C SER A 150 0.44 7.46 6.18
N ALA A 151 -0.45 6.50 5.93
CA ALA A 151 -1.80 6.77 5.43
C ALA A 151 -2.65 7.39 6.54
N LEU A 152 -2.56 6.86 7.76
CA LEU A 152 -3.29 7.35 8.92
C LEU A 152 -2.83 8.77 9.33
N THR A 153 -1.53 9.04 9.32
CA THR A 153 -1.00 10.36 9.68
C THR A 153 -1.24 11.40 8.60
N HIS A 154 -0.99 11.09 7.31
CA HIS A 154 -1.05 12.07 6.23
C HIS A 154 -2.47 12.31 5.69
N THR A 155 -3.35 11.31 5.74
CA THR A 155 -4.71 11.43 5.19
C THR A 155 -5.71 11.84 6.25
N HIS A 156 -5.54 11.36 7.49
CA HIS A 156 -6.52 11.56 8.57
C HIS A 156 -5.97 12.37 9.74
N GLY A 157 -4.72 12.85 9.67
CA GLY A 157 -4.12 13.68 10.72
C GLY A 157 -3.91 12.96 12.05
N ILE A 158 -3.88 11.62 12.04
CA ILE A 158 -3.78 10.82 13.26
C ILE A 158 -2.41 11.02 13.88
N ARG A 159 -2.38 11.23 15.19
CA ARG A 159 -1.13 11.47 15.93
C ARG A 159 -0.38 10.18 16.22
N THR A 160 0.94 10.28 16.21
CA THR A 160 1.85 9.20 16.60
C THR A 160 2.46 9.52 17.97
N LEU A 161 2.71 8.48 18.75
CA LEU A 161 3.57 8.46 19.91
C LEU A 161 4.70 7.47 19.61
N ALA A 162 5.93 7.97 19.51
CA ALA A 162 7.10 7.13 19.33
C ALA A 162 7.73 6.84 20.70
N LEU A 163 7.85 5.56 21.08
CA LEU A 163 8.46 5.09 22.32
C LEU A 163 9.62 4.14 22.02
N GLY A 164 10.74 4.34 22.72
CA GLY A 164 11.95 3.53 22.58
C GLY A 164 13.11 4.30 21.93
N GLY A 165 13.98 3.59 21.22
CA GLY A 165 15.14 4.18 20.55
C GLY A 165 16.29 4.54 21.48
N CYS A 166 17.20 5.39 20.98
CA CYS A 166 18.33 5.88 21.78
C CYS A 166 17.81 6.85 22.85
N PRO A 167 18.27 6.77 24.12
CA PRO A 167 17.77 7.58 25.22
C PRO A 167 18.27 9.03 25.10
N LEU A 168 17.70 9.76 24.14
CA LEU A 168 17.98 11.16 23.86
C LEU A 168 16.74 11.98 24.21
N HIS A 169 16.95 13.16 24.77
CA HIS A 169 15.87 14.13 25.00
C HIS A 169 15.58 14.90 23.70
N ALA A 170 15.19 14.17 22.65
CA ALA A 170 14.94 14.70 21.32
C ALA A 170 13.77 13.93 20.66
N PRO A 171 13.08 14.52 19.66
CA PRO A 171 12.04 13.82 18.92
C PRO A 171 12.55 12.54 18.25
N MET A 172 11.76 11.47 18.33
CA MET A 172 12.00 10.20 17.66
C MET A 172 11.11 10.06 16.43
N GLN A 173 11.64 9.48 15.35
CA GLN A 173 10.85 9.16 14.16
C GLN A 173 9.86 8.03 14.44
N ALA A 174 8.58 8.24 14.10
CA ALA A 174 7.54 7.21 14.24
C ALA A 174 7.77 6.01 13.29
N VAL A 175 8.36 6.25 12.12
CA VAL A 175 8.75 5.24 11.14
C VAL A 175 10.21 5.49 10.76
N GLY A 176 11.10 4.60 11.16
CA GLY A 176 12.54 4.67 10.90
C GLY A 176 13.03 3.67 9.85
N ARG A 177 12.14 2.86 9.28
CA ARG A 177 12.45 1.87 8.23
C ARG A 177 11.73 2.22 6.92
N THR A 178 11.77 1.32 5.95
CA THR A 178 11.30 1.57 4.58
C THR A 178 9.80 1.32 4.43
N LYS A 179 9.17 2.10 3.54
CA LYS A 179 7.85 1.76 2.99
C LYS A 179 8.04 0.67 1.95
N GLY A 180 7.38 -0.46 2.13
CA GLY A 180 7.42 -1.58 1.21
C GLY A 180 6.36 -1.43 0.12
N GLY A 181 6.49 -2.18 -0.96
CA GLY A 181 5.44 -2.36 -1.96
C GLY A 181 5.25 -3.84 -2.28
N PRO A 182 4.26 -4.19 -3.11
CA PRO A 182 4.14 -5.55 -3.60
C PRO A 182 5.46 -5.99 -4.25
N ALA A 183 5.76 -7.28 -4.15
CA ALA A 183 6.90 -7.88 -4.82
C ALA A 183 6.40 -9.10 -5.57
N ALA A 184 6.88 -9.28 -6.80
CA ALA A 184 6.54 -10.42 -7.61
C ALA A 184 7.78 -11.01 -8.26
N ASP A 185 7.93 -12.33 -8.18
CA ASP A 185 8.96 -13.05 -8.91
C ASP A 185 8.60 -13.12 -10.40
N PHE A 186 9.60 -13.16 -11.28
CA PHE A 186 9.39 -13.37 -12.72
C PHE A 186 8.62 -14.66 -13.07
N ALA A 187 8.62 -15.68 -12.19
CA ALA A 187 7.79 -16.87 -12.32
C ALA A 187 6.29 -16.59 -12.29
N SER A 188 5.85 -15.47 -11.70
CA SER A 188 4.44 -15.08 -11.61
C SER A 188 3.87 -14.47 -12.91
N PHE A 189 4.68 -14.39 -13.98
CA PHE A 189 4.28 -13.90 -15.31
C PHE A 189 4.24 -15.08 -16.31
N PRO A 190 3.16 -15.87 -16.37
CA PRO A 190 3.13 -17.19 -17.03
C PRO A 190 3.12 -17.18 -18.57
N ALA A 191 3.42 -16.04 -19.23
CA ALA A 191 3.32 -15.90 -20.69
C ALA A 191 4.44 -15.03 -21.29
N LEU A 192 5.65 -15.06 -20.72
CA LEU A 192 6.79 -14.29 -21.20
C LEU A 192 7.65 -15.08 -22.19
N ASP A 193 7.93 -14.52 -23.36
CA ASP A 193 9.00 -15.00 -24.23
C ASP A 193 10.36 -14.52 -23.70
N ARG A 194 10.88 -15.25 -22.72
CA ARG A 194 12.16 -14.94 -22.05
C ARG A 194 13.36 -14.90 -23.00
N GLY A 195 13.26 -15.45 -24.22
CA GLY A 195 14.32 -15.42 -25.23
C GLY A 195 14.57 -14.03 -25.81
N THR A 196 13.57 -13.14 -25.74
CA THR A 196 13.65 -11.76 -26.26
C THR A 196 14.02 -10.73 -25.21
N ALA A 197 14.31 -11.16 -23.97
CA ALA A 197 14.60 -10.25 -22.88
C ALA A 197 15.94 -9.51 -23.10
N PRO A 198 16.01 -8.18 -22.84
CA PRO A 198 17.23 -7.40 -23.04
C PRO A 198 18.36 -7.74 -22.05
N MET A 199 18.07 -8.52 -20.99
CA MET A 199 19.07 -9.20 -20.17
C MET A 199 18.60 -10.62 -19.86
N ARG A 200 19.58 -11.50 -19.63
CA ARG A 200 19.34 -12.86 -19.12
C ARG A 200 18.68 -12.81 -17.75
N ILE A 201 17.45 -13.31 -17.66
CA ILE A 201 16.70 -13.44 -16.40
C ILE A 201 17.28 -14.64 -15.62
N ARG A 202 18.00 -14.37 -14.53
CA ARG A 202 18.48 -15.42 -13.61
C ARG A 202 17.37 -15.77 -12.61
N GLY A 203 17.47 -16.92 -11.94
CA GLY A 203 16.57 -17.26 -10.83
C GLY A 203 16.68 -16.21 -9.70
N GLY A 204 15.54 -15.88 -9.07
CA GLY A 204 15.47 -14.92 -7.96
C GLY A 204 15.39 -13.44 -8.36
N VAL A 205 15.25 -13.13 -9.66
CA VAL A 205 14.95 -11.76 -10.10
C VAL A 205 13.45 -11.51 -9.90
N GLY A 206 13.08 -10.34 -9.37
CA GLY A 206 11.69 -9.94 -9.15
C GLY A 206 11.43 -8.48 -9.51
N MET A 207 10.16 -8.15 -9.64
CA MET A 207 9.65 -6.78 -9.74
C MET A 207 9.29 -6.27 -8.34
N HIS A 208 9.77 -5.08 -8.01
CA HIS A 208 9.48 -4.40 -6.75
C HIS A 208 8.84 -3.03 -7.02
N PHE A 209 7.73 -2.75 -6.35
CA PHE A 209 7.15 -1.40 -6.37
C PHE A 209 7.78 -0.54 -5.27
N ASN A 210 8.14 0.68 -5.62
CA ASN A 210 8.49 1.70 -4.64
C ASN A 210 7.24 2.50 -4.31
N LEU A 211 6.79 2.40 -3.05
CA LEU A 211 5.62 3.13 -2.57
C LEU A 211 6.01 4.40 -1.84
N ALA A 212 5.26 5.45 -2.15
CA ALA A 212 5.25 6.70 -1.42
C ALA A 212 3.80 7.04 -1.09
N ASN A 213 3.57 7.63 0.08
CA ASN A 213 2.27 8.23 0.36
C ASN A 213 2.41 9.71 0.10
N VAL A 214 1.52 10.26 -0.71
CA VAL A 214 1.43 11.70 -0.96
C VAL A 214 0.17 12.17 -0.25
N ALA A 215 0.31 13.18 0.61
CA ALA A 215 -0.85 13.84 1.20
C ALA A 215 -1.74 14.33 0.05
N PRO A 216 -3.08 14.19 0.13
CA PRO A 216 -3.95 14.81 -0.85
C PRO A 216 -3.56 16.29 -0.91
N ARG A 217 -3.22 16.80 -2.10
CA ARG A 217 -3.00 18.24 -2.28
C ARG A 217 -4.30 18.90 -1.84
N GLY A 218 -4.25 19.69 -0.77
CA GLY A 218 -5.38 20.48 -0.33
C GLY A 218 -5.90 21.30 -1.51
N GLY A 219 -7.18 21.13 -1.80
CA GLY A 219 -7.97 22.17 -2.47
C GLY A 219 -8.44 23.17 -1.43
#